data_AF-A0A2J8J063-F1
#
_entry.id   AF-A0A2J8J063-F1
#
_cell.length_a   1.000
_cell.length_b   1.000
_cell.length_c   1.000
_cell.angle_alpha   90.00
_cell.angle_beta   90.00
_cell.angle_gamma   90.00
#
_symmetry.space_group_name_H-M   'P 1'
#
loop_
_entity.id
_entity.type
_entity.pdbx_description
1 polymer ?
#
loop_
_entity_poly.entity_id
_entity_poly.type
_entity_poly.pdbx_seq_one_letter_code
_entity_poly.pdbx_strand_id
1 'polypeptide(L)'
;LVFLFTFLSDLVPFESPRYLQVHILHPPLVPSKYRSLLTDYISLAKTRLADLKVSIENMGLYEDLSSAGDITEPHSQALQDVEKAIMVFEHTGKIPVTVMEASIFRRPYYVSHFLPALLTPRVLPKVPDSRVAFIESLKRADKIPPSLYSTYCQACSAAEEKPEDAALGVRAEPSSAEEPLGQLRAALGELRASMTDPSQRDVISAQVAVISERLRAVLGHNEDDSSVEISKIQLSINTPRLEPREHMAVDLLLTSFCQNLMAASSVAPPERQGPWAALFVRTMCGRVLPAVLTRLCQLLRHQGPSLSAPHVLGLAALAVHLGESRSALPEVDVGPPAPDAGLPVPALFDSLLTCRTRDSLFFCLKFCTAAISYSLCKFSSQSRDTLCSCLSPGLIKKFQFLMFRLFSEARQPLSEEDVASLSWRPLHLPSADWQRAALSLWIHRTFRELLKEEDVHVGDRSFSCIMPRLESRVCVCSSGKNSST
;
A
#
# COMPACT_ATOMS: atom_id res chain seq x y z
N LEU A 1 -15.10 39.84 18.10
CA LEU A 1 -13.65 39.55 18.28
C LEU A 1 -13.27 39.41 19.74
N VAL A 2 -13.65 40.34 20.64
CA VAL A 2 -13.40 40.18 22.09
C VAL A 2 -13.97 38.86 22.62
N PHE A 3 -15.26 38.61 22.41
CA PHE A 3 -15.91 37.34 22.77
C PHE A 3 -15.20 36.09 22.21
N LEU A 4 -14.73 36.15 20.95
CA LEU A 4 -14.04 35.03 20.31
C LEU A 4 -12.72 34.72 21.01
N PHE A 5 -11.89 35.73 21.31
CA PHE A 5 -10.61 35.50 21.98
C PHE A 5 -10.78 35.08 23.44
N THR A 6 -11.80 35.58 24.13
CA THR A 6 -12.16 35.09 25.46
C THR A 6 -12.54 33.61 25.41
N PHE A 7 -13.47 33.25 24.50
CA PHE A 7 -13.89 31.86 24.31
C PHE A 7 -12.73 30.93 23.93
N LEU A 8 -11.87 31.33 22.98
CA LEU A 8 -10.70 30.54 22.60
C LEU A 8 -9.70 30.39 23.75
N SER A 9 -9.52 31.43 24.56
CA SER A 9 -8.64 31.38 25.74
C SER A 9 -9.16 30.41 26.80
N ASP A 10 -10.48 30.41 27.04
CA ASP A 10 -11.14 29.49 27.99
C ASP A 10 -11.04 28.02 27.54
N LEU A 11 -10.93 27.77 26.23
CA LEU A 11 -10.78 26.43 25.67
C LEU A 11 -9.34 25.88 25.69
N VAL A 12 -8.31 26.73 25.83
CA VAL A 12 -6.90 26.30 25.79
C VAL A 12 -6.56 25.12 26.70
N PRO A 13 -7.08 25.00 27.94
CA PRO A 13 -6.79 23.86 28.81
C PRO A 13 -7.27 22.52 28.25
N PHE A 14 -8.38 22.54 27.49
CA PHE A 14 -9.09 21.36 26.99
C PHE A 14 -8.79 21.05 25.52
N GLU A 15 -8.17 21.99 24.81
CA GLU A 15 -7.84 21.85 23.39
C GLU A 15 -6.67 20.91 23.13
N SER A 16 -6.72 20.23 21.99
CA SER A 16 -5.63 19.34 21.59
C SER A 16 -4.37 20.15 21.20
N PRO A 17 -3.15 19.63 21.44
CA PRO A 17 -1.92 20.31 21.04
C PRO A 17 -1.90 20.71 19.56
N ARG A 18 -2.47 19.88 18.68
CA ARG A 18 -2.51 20.15 17.24
C ARG A 18 -3.34 21.38 16.88
N TYR A 19 -4.49 21.57 17.52
CA TYR A 19 -5.32 22.75 17.27
C TYR A 19 -4.62 24.04 17.76
N LEU A 20 -3.94 23.97 18.91
CA LEU A 20 -3.16 25.09 19.41
C LEU A 20 -2.01 25.48 18.46
N GLN A 21 -1.29 24.50 17.90
CA GLN A 21 -0.24 24.75 16.90
C GLN A 21 -0.79 25.46 15.66
N VAL A 22 -1.94 25.02 15.13
CA VAL A 22 -2.59 25.66 13.97
C VAL A 22 -2.96 27.11 14.28
N HIS A 23 -3.55 27.37 15.44
CA HIS A 23 -3.94 28.74 15.82
C HIS A 23 -2.73 29.68 15.96
N ILE A 24 -1.58 29.14 16.38
CA ILE A 24 -0.31 29.91 16.46
C ILE A 24 0.30 30.14 15.08
N LEU A 25 0.28 29.14 14.20
CA LEU A 25 0.91 29.20 12.88
C LEU A 25 0.07 29.94 11.84
N HIS A 26 -1.25 29.92 11.99
CA HIS A 26 -2.21 30.55 11.08
C HIS A 26 -3.16 31.48 11.84
N PRO A 27 -2.64 32.53 12.50
CA PRO A 27 -3.49 33.44 13.24
C PRO A 27 -4.38 34.26 12.30
N PRO A 28 -5.64 34.55 12.68
CA PRO A 28 -6.53 35.35 11.86
C PRO A 28 -6.04 36.79 11.74
N LEU A 29 -6.27 37.41 10.57
CA LEU A 29 -6.01 38.83 10.37
C LEU A 29 -6.99 39.66 11.22
N VAL A 30 -6.46 40.33 12.25
CA VAL A 30 -7.26 41.17 13.16
C VAL A 30 -6.93 42.66 13.00
N PRO A 31 -7.93 43.56 13.13
CA PRO A 31 -7.71 45.00 13.22
C PRO A 31 -6.73 45.37 14.33
N SER A 32 -5.96 46.44 14.14
CA SER A 32 -4.89 46.90 15.07
C SER A 32 -5.34 46.97 16.54
N LYS A 33 -6.56 47.47 16.78
CA LYS A 33 -7.17 47.60 18.12
C LYS A 33 -7.37 46.27 18.88
N TYR A 34 -7.29 45.12 18.21
CA TYR A 34 -7.44 43.79 18.82
C TYR A 34 -6.15 42.96 18.77
N ARG A 35 -5.02 43.55 18.35
CA ARG A 35 -3.75 42.80 18.29
C ARG A 35 -3.24 42.38 19.67
N SER A 36 -3.50 43.15 20.71
CA SER A 36 -3.17 42.77 22.09
C SER A 36 -3.86 41.46 22.47
N LEU A 37 -5.18 41.38 22.28
CA LEU A 37 -5.96 40.17 22.57
C LEU A 37 -5.50 38.92 21.80
N LEU A 38 -5.15 39.09 20.52
CA LEU A 38 -4.57 37.99 19.74
C LEU A 38 -3.20 37.57 20.29
N THR A 39 -2.38 38.53 20.71
CA THR A 39 -1.04 38.27 21.27
C THR A 39 -1.15 37.54 22.60
N ASP A 40 -2.07 37.96 23.47
CA ASP A 40 -2.33 37.32 24.76
C ASP A 40 -2.79 35.87 24.58
N TYR A 41 -3.73 35.64 23.65
CA TYR A 41 -4.19 34.31 23.29
C TYR A 41 -3.06 33.41 22.73
N ILE A 42 -2.26 33.93 21.78
CA ILE A 42 -1.12 33.19 21.22
C ILE A 42 -0.11 32.86 22.31
N SER A 43 0.16 33.79 23.23
CA SER A 43 1.06 33.54 24.37
C SER A 43 0.54 32.41 25.24
N LEU A 44 -0.76 32.42 25.58
CA LEU A 44 -1.40 31.38 26.37
C LEU A 44 -1.32 30.00 25.67
N ALA A 45 -1.61 29.95 24.37
CA ALA A 45 -1.50 28.72 23.57
C ALA A 45 -0.06 28.19 23.51
N LYS A 46 0.94 29.08 23.38
CA LYS A 46 2.37 28.69 23.39
C LYS A 46 2.81 28.14 24.74
N THR A 47 2.39 28.77 25.84
CA THR A 47 2.67 28.27 27.19
C THR A 47 2.09 26.88 27.39
N ARG A 48 0.83 26.68 26.95
CA ARG A 48 0.19 25.37 27.04
C ARG A 48 0.95 24.29 26.26
N LEU A 49 1.44 24.60 25.06
CA LEU A 49 2.27 23.66 24.29
C LEU A 49 3.60 23.34 25.00
N ALA A 50 4.22 24.33 25.62
CA ALA A 50 5.45 24.13 26.40
C ALA A 50 5.21 23.22 27.61
N ASP A 51 4.11 23.40 28.33
CA ASP A 51 3.72 22.55 29.47
C ASP A 51 3.51 21.09 29.05
N LEU A 52 2.93 20.89 27.86
CA LEU A 52 2.72 19.56 27.26
C LEU A 52 3.99 18.98 26.61
N LYS A 53 5.11 19.71 26.65
CA LYS A 53 6.39 19.36 26.00
C LYS A 53 6.28 19.10 24.50
N VAL A 54 5.34 19.78 23.83
CA VAL A 54 5.12 19.67 22.39
C VAL A 54 5.75 20.85 21.70
N SER A 55 6.71 20.60 20.79
CA SER A 55 7.31 21.67 20.00
C SER A 55 6.36 22.12 18.88
N ILE A 56 6.31 23.43 18.61
CA ILE A 56 5.56 24.00 17.47
C ILE A 56 6.24 23.63 16.13
N GLU A 57 7.54 23.32 16.21
CA GLU A 57 8.38 22.99 15.06
C GLU A 57 8.12 21.58 14.52
N ASN A 58 7.44 20.70 15.26
CA ASN A 58 7.13 19.35 14.76
C ASN A 58 6.00 19.31 13.71
N MET A 59 5.25 20.41 13.51
CA MET A 59 4.16 20.41 12.55
C MET A 59 4.70 20.44 11.11
N GLY A 60 4.26 19.55 10.23
CA GLY A 60 4.68 19.53 8.82
C GLY A 60 4.18 20.73 8.01
N LEU A 61 4.73 20.92 6.80
CA LEU A 61 4.23 21.85 5.78
C LEU A 61 2.95 21.35 5.11
N TYR A 62 2.79 20.02 5.01
CA TYR A 62 1.66 19.35 4.38
C TYR A 62 1.02 18.32 5.30
N GLU A 63 1.08 18.53 6.61
CA GLU A 63 0.52 17.62 7.60
C GLU A 63 -1.02 17.60 7.54
N ASP A 64 -1.59 16.39 7.57
CA ASP A 64 -3.04 16.18 7.54
C ASP A 64 -3.59 16.24 8.97
N LEU A 65 -4.37 17.30 9.25
CA LEU A 65 -4.99 17.58 10.55
C LEU A 65 -6.03 16.53 10.98
N SER A 66 -6.42 15.61 10.08
CA SER A 66 -7.39 14.55 10.37
C SER A 66 -6.77 13.28 10.96
N SER A 67 -5.44 13.17 10.94
CA SER A 67 -4.68 12.11 11.58
C SER A 67 -4.83 12.19 13.11
N ALA A 68 -5.41 11.17 13.73
CA ALA A 68 -5.46 11.01 15.19
C ALA A 68 -4.20 10.31 15.75
N GLY A 69 -3.14 10.15 14.93
CA GLY A 69 -1.92 9.46 15.33
C GLY A 69 -0.97 10.35 16.13
N ASP A 70 -0.23 9.73 17.04
CA ASP A 70 0.76 10.36 17.92
C ASP A 70 1.76 11.27 17.18
N ILE A 71 2.47 12.12 17.93
CA ILE A 71 3.48 13.05 17.40
C ILE A 71 4.53 12.23 16.64
N THR A 72 4.49 12.24 15.31
CA THR A 72 5.50 11.59 14.48
C THR A 72 6.84 12.28 14.67
N GLU A 73 7.94 11.51 14.63
CA GLU A 73 9.27 12.10 14.73
C GLU A 73 9.45 13.18 13.64
N PRO A 74 9.97 14.38 13.99
CA PRO A 74 10.03 15.51 13.06
C PRO A 74 10.82 15.22 11.78
N HIS A 75 11.76 14.27 11.81
CA HIS A 75 12.50 13.82 10.63
C HIS A 75 11.62 13.04 9.64
N SER A 76 10.70 12.20 10.14
CA SER A 76 9.76 11.46 9.30
C SER A 76 8.74 12.37 8.61
N GLN A 77 8.33 13.44 9.29
CA GLN A 77 7.40 14.43 8.74
C GLN A 77 8.05 15.27 7.64
N ALA A 78 9.31 15.69 7.82
CA ALA A 78 10.06 16.46 6.82
C ALA A 78 10.26 15.69 5.51
N LEU A 79 10.47 14.38 5.56
CA LEU A 79 10.57 13.53 4.36
C LEU A 79 9.26 13.52 3.56
N GLN A 80 8.11 13.41 4.24
CA GLN A 80 6.80 13.45 3.59
C GLN A 80 6.51 14.82 2.96
N ASP A 81 6.91 15.90 3.65
CA ASP A 81 6.75 17.26 3.13
C ASP A 81 7.62 17.49 1.88
N VAL A 82 8.83 16.94 1.84
CA VAL A 82 9.71 16.97 0.67
C VAL A 82 9.11 16.19 -0.50
N GLU A 83 8.59 14.98 -0.25
CA GLU A 83 7.96 14.16 -1.29
C GLU A 83 6.74 14.86 -1.91
N LYS A 84 5.86 15.43 -1.08
CA LYS A 84 4.72 16.22 -1.56
C LYS A 84 5.16 17.48 -2.31
N ALA A 85 6.20 18.18 -1.84
CA ALA A 85 6.73 19.36 -2.51
C ALA A 85 7.28 19.03 -3.91
N ILE A 86 8.05 17.94 -4.04
CA ILE A 86 8.58 17.46 -5.32
C ILE A 86 7.45 17.06 -6.25
N MET A 87 6.44 16.34 -5.75
CA MET A 87 5.27 15.95 -6.55
C MET A 87 4.54 17.20 -7.10
N VAL A 88 4.28 18.22 -6.28
CA VAL A 88 3.65 19.46 -6.74
C VAL A 88 4.54 20.19 -7.76
N PHE A 89 5.85 20.22 -7.53
CA PHE A 89 6.80 20.83 -8.46
C PHE A 89 6.83 20.10 -9.81
N GLU A 90 6.81 18.77 -9.83
CA GLU A 90 6.81 17.95 -11.04
C GLU A 90 5.58 18.24 -11.92
N HIS A 91 4.40 18.40 -11.31
CA HIS A 91 3.17 18.69 -12.04
C HIS A 91 3.06 20.15 -12.50
N THR A 92 3.67 21.10 -11.78
CA THR A 92 3.46 22.54 -12.02
C THR A 92 4.66 23.25 -12.64
N GLY A 93 5.86 22.67 -12.56
CA GLY A 93 7.14 23.28 -12.92
C GLY A 93 7.52 24.50 -12.08
N LYS A 94 6.81 24.78 -10.97
CA LYS A 94 6.99 25.97 -10.14
C LYS A 94 7.18 25.58 -8.68
N ILE A 95 7.97 26.36 -7.95
CA ILE A 95 8.18 26.15 -6.51
C ILE A 95 6.81 26.28 -5.80
N PRO A 96 6.38 25.29 -4.99
CA PRO A 96 5.12 25.38 -4.28
C PRO A 96 5.07 26.61 -3.35
N VAL A 97 3.94 27.31 -3.36
CA VAL A 97 3.73 28.51 -2.53
C VAL A 97 3.95 28.21 -1.05
N THR A 98 3.49 27.05 -0.59
CA THR A 98 3.68 26.57 0.79
C THR A 98 5.15 26.46 1.19
N VAL A 99 6.02 26.00 0.28
CA VAL A 99 7.48 25.92 0.52
C VAL A 99 8.11 27.31 0.53
N MET A 100 7.65 28.21 -0.35
CA MET A 100 8.09 29.60 -0.36
C MET A 100 7.69 30.34 0.92
N GLU A 101 6.45 30.18 1.38
CA GLU A 101 5.97 30.74 2.64
C GLU A 101 6.73 30.17 3.83
N ALA A 102 6.98 28.85 3.86
CA ALA A 102 7.75 28.22 4.91
C ALA A 102 9.18 28.77 5.01
N SER A 103 9.82 29.06 3.86
CA SER A 103 11.16 29.65 3.82
C SER A 103 11.26 31.03 4.49
N ILE A 104 10.13 31.73 4.61
CA ILE A 104 10.04 33.09 5.19
C ILE A 104 9.48 33.03 6.61
N PHE A 105 8.31 32.42 6.77
CA PHE A 105 7.51 32.46 8.00
C PHE A 105 7.80 31.31 8.96
N ARG A 106 8.37 30.20 8.46
CA ARG A 106 8.70 29.00 9.26
C ARG A 106 10.18 28.62 9.11
N ARG A 107 11.05 29.64 9.08
CA ARG A 107 12.49 29.49 8.83
C ARG A 107 13.20 28.44 9.69
N PRO A 108 12.94 28.31 11.02
CA PRO A 108 13.57 27.26 11.83
C PRO A 108 13.27 25.86 11.30
N TYR A 109 12.00 25.56 11.01
CA TYR A 109 11.59 24.28 10.43
C TYR A 109 12.22 24.04 9.05
N TYR A 110 12.17 25.07 8.21
CA TYR A 110 12.68 25.00 6.85
C TYR A 110 14.18 24.65 6.81
N VAL A 111 14.99 25.30 7.67
CA VAL A 111 16.44 25.09 7.70
C VAL A 111 16.84 23.83 8.46
N SER A 112 16.18 23.50 9.58
CA SER A 112 16.60 22.40 10.45
C SER A 112 16.02 21.04 10.04
N HIS A 113 14.91 21.01 9.29
CA HIS A 113 14.22 19.76 8.95
C HIS A 113 14.01 19.60 7.45
N PHE A 114 13.36 20.57 6.80
CA PHE A 114 13.01 20.46 5.38
C PHE A 114 14.25 20.43 4.46
N LEU A 115 15.20 21.35 4.64
CA LEU A 115 16.41 21.40 3.82
C LEU A 115 17.30 20.16 4.00
N PRO A 116 17.60 19.66 5.22
CA PRO A 116 18.34 18.42 5.40
C PRO A 116 17.66 17.19 4.76
N ALA A 117 16.32 17.11 4.85
CA ALA A 117 15.55 16.07 4.20
C ALA A 117 15.57 16.18 2.66
N LEU A 118 15.56 17.40 2.11
CA LEU A 118 15.65 17.64 0.67
C LEU A 118 17.06 17.40 0.13
N LEU A 119 18.09 17.78 0.89
CA LEU A 119 19.51 17.70 0.53
C LEU A 119 20.19 16.44 1.11
N THR A 120 19.44 15.35 1.27
CA THR A 120 20.03 14.06 1.65
C THR A 120 20.99 13.57 0.55
N PRO A 121 22.28 13.33 0.85
CA PRO A 121 23.26 12.91 -0.15
C PRO A 121 22.84 11.64 -0.89
N ARG A 122 23.08 11.61 -2.21
CA ARG A 122 22.71 10.51 -3.10
C ARG A 122 23.55 10.52 -4.37
N VAL A 123 23.59 9.39 -5.08
CA VAL A 123 24.15 9.32 -6.44
C VAL A 123 23.27 10.13 -7.39
N LEU A 124 23.86 11.06 -8.14
CA LEU A 124 23.11 11.94 -9.03
C LEU A 124 22.86 11.23 -10.37
N PRO A 125 21.60 11.18 -10.87
CA PRO A 125 21.33 10.57 -12.16
C PRO A 125 21.95 11.40 -13.30
N LYS A 126 22.44 10.72 -14.34
CA LYS A 126 23.01 11.36 -15.54
C LYS A 126 22.03 12.33 -16.23
N VAL A 127 20.73 12.06 -16.12
CA VAL A 127 19.66 12.96 -16.53
C VAL A 127 19.03 13.57 -15.27
N PRO A 128 18.92 14.91 -15.15
CA PRO A 128 18.34 15.55 -13.97
C PRO A 128 16.90 15.09 -13.70
N ASP A 129 16.65 14.57 -12.50
CA ASP A 129 15.31 14.22 -12.06
C ASP A 129 14.54 15.42 -11.48
N SER A 130 13.26 15.22 -11.16
CA SER A 130 12.38 16.27 -10.60
C SER A 130 12.95 16.87 -9.31
N ARG A 131 13.65 16.07 -8.50
CA ARG A 131 14.30 16.52 -7.26
C ARG A 131 15.50 17.43 -7.52
N VAL A 132 16.39 17.11 -8.48
CA VAL A 132 17.49 18.01 -8.89
C VAL A 132 16.92 19.31 -9.45
N ALA A 133 15.93 19.23 -10.34
CA ALA A 133 15.28 20.41 -10.92
C ALA A 133 14.64 21.32 -9.85
N PHE A 134 14.05 20.72 -8.82
CA PHE A 134 13.47 21.45 -7.70
C PHE A 134 14.53 22.13 -6.82
N ILE A 135 15.64 21.43 -6.50
CA ILE A 135 16.78 21.99 -5.75
C ILE A 135 17.39 23.18 -6.50
N GLU A 136 17.61 23.06 -7.81
CA GLU A 136 18.14 24.17 -8.62
C GLU A 136 17.18 25.37 -8.66
N SER A 137 15.88 25.12 -8.71
CA SER A 137 14.87 26.18 -8.66
C SER A 137 14.89 26.93 -7.32
N LEU A 138 14.98 26.20 -6.20
CA LEU A 138 15.10 26.79 -4.87
C LEU A 138 16.41 27.56 -4.67
N LYS A 139 17.53 27.05 -5.20
CA LYS A 139 18.81 27.74 -5.20
C LYS A 139 18.74 29.06 -5.97
N ARG A 140 18.16 29.04 -7.18
CA ARG A 140 17.98 30.26 -8.02
C ARG A 140 17.08 31.30 -7.34
N ALA A 141 16.17 30.87 -6.48
CA ALA A 141 15.30 31.74 -5.70
C ALA A 141 15.90 32.17 -4.33
N ASP A 142 17.20 31.95 -4.11
CA ASP A 142 17.92 32.24 -2.86
C ASP A 142 17.30 31.59 -1.62
N LYS A 143 16.68 30.41 -1.79
CA LYS A 143 16.07 29.64 -0.70
C LYS A 143 16.98 28.58 -0.13
N ILE A 144 18.11 28.28 -0.76
CA ILE A 144 19.13 27.36 -0.23
C ILE A 144 20.41 28.14 0.05
N PRO A 145 20.92 28.14 1.30
CA PRO A 145 22.22 28.73 1.61
C PRO A 145 23.34 28.14 0.73
N PRO A 146 24.22 28.96 0.12
CA PRO A 146 25.27 28.48 -0.78
C PRO A 146 26.19 27.42 -0.16
N SER A 147 26.50 27.55 1.14
CA SER A 147 27.32 26.60 1.89
C SER A 147 26.68 25.22 2.05
N LEU A 148 25.36 25.16 2.24
CA LEU A 148 24.63 23.90 2.33
C LEU A 148 24.56 23.20 0.97
N TYR A 149 24.36 23.98 -0.11
CA TYR A 149 24.36 23.45 -1.46
C TYR A 149 25.74 22.91 -1.87
N SER A 150 26.84 23.63 -1.57
CA SER A 150 28.19 23.14 -1.88
C SER A 150 28.53 21.86 -1.11
N THR A 151 28.14 21.78 0.16
CA THR A 151 28.32 20.58 1.01
C THR A 151 27.54 19.40 0.44
N TYR A 152 26.30 19.64 0.00
CA TYR A 152 25.47 18.62 -0.67
C TYR A 152 26.14 18.08 -1.94
N CYS A 153 26.59 18.96 -2.84
CA CYS A 153 27.27 18.55 -4.07
C CYS A 153 28.53 17.71 -3.78
N GLN A 154 29.37 18.16 -2.83
CA GLN A 154 30.56 17.40 -2.42
C GLN A 154 30.21 16.02 -1.86
N ALA A 155 29.17 15.93 -1.03
CA ALA A 155 28.71 14.66 -0.46
C ALA A 155 28.12 13.72 -1.52
N CYS A 156 27.43 14.25 -2.54
CA CYS A 156 26.94 13.47 -3.67
C CYS A 156 28.08 12.94 -4.55
N SER A 157 29.10 13.76 -4.84
CA SER A 157 30.29 13.30 -5.59
C SER A 157 31.12 12.29 -4.80
N ALA A 158 31.25 12.46 -3.47
CA ALA A 158 31.90 11.46 -2.62
C ALA A 158 31.11 10.14 -2.50
N ALA A 159 29.79 10.18 -2.70
CA ALA A 159 28.94 8.99 -2.81
C ALA A 159 29.04 8.31 -4.19
N GLU A 160 29.54 9.01 -5.22
CA GLU A 160 29.95 8.41 -6.49
C GLU A 160 31.34 7.76 -6.41
N GLU A 161 32.25 8.28 -5.57
CA GLU A 161 33.66 7.83 -5.47
C GLU A 161 33.95 6.71 -4.42
N LYS A 162 32.97 6.25 -3.63
CA LYS A 162 33.14 5.13 -2.67
C LYS A 162 32.30 3.91 -3.07
N PRO A 163 32.87 2.69 -3.05
CA PRO A 163 33.40 2.08 -4.26
C PRO A 163 32.48 1.01 -4.88
N GLU A 164 32.11 1.23 -6.15
CA GLU A 164 31.94 0.14 -7.15
C GLU A 164 33.29 -0.22 -7.84
N ASP A 165 34.39 0.47 -7.49
CA ASP A 165 35.70 0.36 -8.17
C ASP A 165 36.76 -0.50 -7.43
N ALA A 166 36.35 -1.60 -6.79
CA ALA A 166 37.27 -2.64 -6.32
C ALA A 166 37.15 -3.98 -7.08
N ALA A 167 36.43 -4.04 -8.19
CA ALA A 167 36.22 -5.29 -8.92
C ALA A 167 36.20 -5.20 -10.46
N LEU A 168 36.79 -4.18 -11.07
CA LEU A 168 37.00 -4.16 -12.53
C LEU A 168 38.49 -3.98 -12.85
N GLY A 169 39.23 -5.07 -12.62
CA GLY A 169 40.65 -5.13 -12.90
C GLY A 169 41.22 -6.53 -13.12
N VAL A 170 40.39 -7.57 -13.29
CA VAL A 170 40.77 -8.87 -13.86
C VAL A 170 39.51 -9.44 -14.50
N ARG A 171 39.62 -10.03 -15.70
CA ARG A 171 38.58 -10.80 -16.40
C ARG A 171 37.62 -11.49 -15.41
N ALA A 172 36.39 -10.98 -15.31
CA ALA A 172 35.34 -11.64 -14.57
C ALA A 172 34.63 -12.63 -15.50
N GLU A 173 34.95 -13.91 -15.30
CA GLU A 173 34.05 -15.03 -15.53
C GLU A 173 32.66 -14.72 -14.92
N PRO A 174 31.55 -15.26 -15.48
CA PRO A 174 30.21 -14.95 -15.01
C PRO A 174 30.10 -15.23 -13.51
N SER A 175 29.59 -14.25 -12.76
CA SER A 175 29.47 -14.34 -11.32
C SER A 175 28.65 -15.58 -10.92
N SER A 176 29.14 -16.37 -9.96
CA SER A 176 28.49 -17.59 -9.46
C SER A 176 27.08 -17.36 -8.87
N ALA A 177 26.63 -16.11 -8.76
CA ALA A 177 25.33 -15.72 -8.20
C ALA A 177 24.24 -15.47 -9.26
N GLU A 178 24.58 -15.28 -10.54
CA GLU A 178 23.57 -15.21 -11.62
C GLU A 178 23.03 -16.60 -11.99
N GLU A 179 23.85 -17.63 -11.78
CA GLU A 179 23.54 -19.01 -12.12
C GLU A 179 22.34 -19.59 -11.32
N PRO A 180 22.24 -19.42 -9.98
CA PRO A 180 21.10 -19.93 -9.19
C PRO A 180 19.77 -19.26 -9.56
N LEU A 181 19.77 -17.96 -9.83
CA LEU A 181 18.56 -17.22 -10.21
C LEU A 181 18.11 -17.58 -11.64
N GLY A 182 19.06 -17.81 -12.54
CA GLY A 182 18.81 -18.37 -13.87
C GLY A 182 18.17 -19.76 -13.81
N GLN A 183 18.67 -20.64 -12.94
CA GLN A 183 18.11 -21.98 -12.73
C GLN A 183 16.68 -21.92 -12.16
N LEU A 184 16.41 -21.02 -11.20
CA LEU A 184 15.05 -20.80 -10.68
C LEU A 184 14.10 -20.33 -11.80
N ARG A 185 14.53 -19.38 -12.63
CA ARG A 185 13.74 -18.89 -13.76
C ARG A 185 13.44 -20.01 -14.77
N ALA A 186 14.41 -20.88 -15.05
CA ALA A 186 14.21 -22.03 -15.93
C ALA A 186 13.16 -23.00 -15.37
N ALA A 187 13.28 -23.39 -14.10
CA ALA A 187 12.34 -24.29 -13.43
C ALA A 187 10.91 -23.72 -13.39
N LEU A 188 10.77 -22.41 -13.15
CA LEU A 188 9.47 -21.73 -13.21
C LEU A 188 8.89 -21.70 -14.63
N GLY A 189 9.74 -21.57 -15.65
CA GLY A 189 9.35 -21.67 -17.05
C GLY A 189 8.85 -23.06 -17.45
N GLU A 190 9.51 -24.12 -16.97
CA GLU A 190 9.10 -25.51 -17.17
C GLU A 190 7.75 -25.80 -16.52
N LEU A 191 7.55 -25.33 -15.28
CA LEU A 191 6.26 -25.45 -14.60
C LEU A 191 5.13 -24.82 -15.44
N ARG A 192 5.38 -23.65 -16.03
CA ARG A 192 4.40 -22.97 -16.89
C ARG A 192 4.07 -23.78 -18.14
N ALA A 193 5.06 -24.43 -18.76
CA ALA A 193 4.82 -25.28 -19.92
C ALA A 193 3.89 -26.45 -19.57
N SER A 194 4.12 -27.09 -18.42
CA SER A 194 3.29 -28.19 -17.94
C SER A 194 1.85 -27.79 -17.56
N MET A 195 1.59 -26.51 -17.24
CA MET A 195 0.21 -26.02 -16.98
C MET A 195 -0.70 -26.09 -18.23
N THR A 196 -0.12 -26.06 -19.42
CA THR A 196 -0.88 -26.09 -20.68
C THR A 196 -1.12 -27.49 -21.21
N ASP A 197 -0.41 -28.50 -20.69
CA ASP A 197 -0.48 -29.89 -21.12
C ASP A 197 -1.24 -30.74 -20.07
N PRO A 198 -2.49 -31.16 -20.36
CA PRO A 198 -3.28 -31.95 -19.42
C PRO A 198 -2.68 -33.33 -19.09
N SER A 199 -1.74 -33.83 -19.90
CA SER A 199 -1.05 -35.10 -19.65
C SER A 199 0.07 -35.01 -18.61
N GLN A 200 0.54 -33.79 -18.27
CA GLN A 200 1.65 -33.56 -17.35
C GLN A 200 1.24 -33.21 -15.92
N ARG A 201 -0.01 -33.46 -15.54
CA ARG A 201 -0.53 -33.15 -14.19
C ARG A 201 0.29 -33.80 -13.07
N ASP A 202 0.82 -35.00 -13.30
CA ASP A 202 1.60 -35.75 -12.31
C ASP A 202 3.00 -35.17 -12.10
N VAL A 203 3.52 -34.40 -13.07
CA VAL A 203 4.87 -33.81 -13.05
C VAL A 203 4.91 -32.51 -12.22
N ILE A 204 3.76 -31.86 -12.03
CA ILE A 204 3.62 -30.58 -11.32
C ILE A 204 4.21 -30.65 -9.90
N SER A 205 3.96 -31.74 -9.17
CA SER A 205 4.49 -31.91 -7.81
C SER A 205 6.02 -31.94 -7.79
N ALA A 206 6.63 -32.66 -8.74
CA ALA A 206 8.08 -32.74 -8.89
C ALA A 206 8.69 -31.39 -9.26
N GLN A 207 8.07 -30.65 -10.19
CA GLN A 207 8.52 -29.30 -10.57
C GLN A 207 8.44 -28.32 -9.40
N VAL A 208 7.37 -28.39 -8.60
CA VAL A 208 7.21 -27.57 -7.39
C VAL A 208 8.31 -27.88 -6.37
N ALA A 209 8.71 -29.15 -6.21
CA ALA A 209 9.85 -29.51 -5.36
C ALA A 209 11.18 -28.96 -5.88
N VAL A 210 11.44 -29.04 -7.20
CA VAL A 210 12.63 -28.44 -7.83
C VAL A 210 12.66 -26.92 -7.60
N ILE A 211 11.53 -26.23 -7.75
CA ILE A 211 11.43 -24.79 -7.49
C ILE A 211 11.79 -24.47 -6.03
N SER A 212 11.31 -25.27 -5.07
CA SER A 212 11.62 -25.10 -3.64
C SER A 212 13.14 -25.22 -3.37
N GLU A 213 13.80 -26.21 -3.99
CA GLU A 213 15.24 -26.39 -3.89
C GLU A 213 16.03 -25.22 -4.50
N ARG A 214 15.70 -24.82 -5.74
CA ARG A 214 16.36 -23.69 -6.42
C ARG A 214 16.15 -22.40 -5.65
N LEU A 215 14.97 -22.17 -5.10
CA LEU A 215 14.66 -21.00 -4.28
C LEU A 215 15.52 -20.95 -3.02
N ARG A 216 15.74 -22.10 -2.35
CA ARG A 216 16.64 -22.18 -1.19
C ARG A 216 18.07 -21.81 -1.57
N ALA A 217 18.54 -22.26 -2.73
CA ALA A 217 19.86 -21.92 -3.26
C ALA A 217 19.99 -20.41 -3.57
N VAL A 218 18.98 -19.77 -4.15
CA VAL A 218 18.99 -18.31 -4.42
C VAL A 218 19.06 -17.50 -3.12
N LEU A 219 18.35 -17.94 -2.09
CA LEU A 219 18.30 -17.25 -0.80
C LEU A 219 19.53 -17.53 0.09
N GLY A 220 20.47 -18.36 -0.36
CA GLY A 220 21.73 -18.63 0.35
C GLY A 220 21.54 -19.41 1.65
N HIS A 221 20.47 -20.19 1.77
CA HIS A 221 20.18 -20.95 2.98
C HIS A 221 20.89 -22.31 2.96
N ASN A 222 21.88 -22.50 3.85
CA ASN A 222 22.54 -23.79 4.10
C ASN A 222 21.66 -24.73 4.92
N GLU A 223 21.90 -26.04 4.80
CA GLU A 223 21.12 -27.09 5.48
C GLU A 223 21.22 -27.08 7.02
N ASP A 224 22.17 -26.33 7.60
CA ASP A 224 22.50 -26.35 9.03
C ASP A 224 21.70 -25.39 9.92
N ASP A 225 20.87 -24.50 9.37
CA ASP A 225 19.94 -23.77 10.21
C ASP A 225 18.76 -24.69 10.53
N SER A 226 18.85 -25.41 11.64
CA SER A 226 17.72 -26.09 12.27
C SER A 226 16.46 -25.23 12.17
N SER A 227 15.36 -25.85 11.74
CA SER A 227 14.04 -25.26 11.56
C SER A 227 13.61 -24.40 12.75
N VAL A 228 13.95 -23.11 12.74
CA VAL A 228 13.31 -22.14 13.61
C VAL A 228 11.87 -22.05 13.09
N GLU A 229 10.95 -22.72 13.77
CA GLU A 229 9.52 -22.54 13.56
C GLU A 229 9.21 -21.06 13.78
N ILE A 230 9.04 -20.31 12.68
CA ILE A 230 8.63 -18.91 12.74
C ILE A 230 7.22 -18.90 13.31
N SER A 231 7.10 -18.68 14.61
CA SER A 231 5.80 -18.73 15.31
C SER A 231 4.97 -17.47 15.02
N LYS A 232 5.64 -16.34 14.73
CA LYS A 232 5.04 -15.07 14.33
C LYS A 232 5.91 -14.36 13.28
N ILE A 233 5.28 -13.77 12.27
CA ILE A 233 5.94 -12.96 11.23
C ILE A 233 5.80 -11.48 11.59
N GLN A 234 6.91 -10.78 11.74
CA GLN A 234 6.90 -9.31 11.89
C GLN A 234 6.90 -8.63 10.52
N LEU A 235 5.92 -7.76 10.26
CA LEU A 235 5.73 -7.08 8.99
C LEU A 235 5.45 -5.59 9.18
N SER A 236 6.31 -4.74 8.61
CA SER A 236 6.08 -3.30 8.54
C SER A 236 5.27 -2.94 7.29
N ILE A 237 3.95 -2.74 7.44
CA ILE A 237 3.10 -2.40 6.27
C ILE A 237 3.41 -0.99 5.72
N ASN A 238 3.83 -0.04 6.56
CA ASN A 238 4.09 1.33 6.13
C ASN A 238 5.46 1.49 5.42
N THR A 239 6.44 0.66 5.77
CA THR A 239 7.80 0.69 5.23
C THR A 239 8.32 -0.72 4.94
N PRO A 240 7.70 -1.47 4.02
CA PRO A 240 8.12 -2.83 3.70
C PRO A 240 9.47 -2.81 2.96
N ARG A 241 10.50 -3.42 3.55
CA ARG A 241 11.87 -3.49 2.98
C ARG A 241 12.25 -4.95 2.72
N LEU A 242 12.88 -5.17 1.57
CA LEU A 242 13.41 -6.47 1.14
C LEU A 242 14.85 -6.28 0.69
N GLU A 243 15.70 -7.27 0.95
CA GLU A 243 17.02 -7.27 0.34
C GLU A 243 16.90 -7.41 -1.19
N PRO A 244 17.84 -6.85 -1.98
CA PRO A 244 17.76 -6.89 -3.44
C PRO A 244 17.59 -8.31 -4.01
N ARG A 245 18.29 -9.31 -3.43
CA ARG A 245 18.21 -10.71 -3.84
C ARG A 245 16.84 -11.33 -3.55
N GLU A 246 16.33 -11.12 -2.33
CA GLU A 246 14.98 -11.58 -1.94
C GLU A 246 13.92 -10.93 -2.83
N HIS A 247 14.04 -9.63 -3.08
CA HIS A 247 13.14 -8.89 -3.95
C HIS A 247 13.09 -9.51 -5.36
N MET A 248 14.24 -9.78 -5.99
CA MET A 248 14.29 -10.41 -7.31
C MET A 248 13.68 -11.81 -7.33
N ALA A 249 13.99 -12.64 -6.33
CA ALA A 249 13.47 -14.00 -6.23
C ALA A 249 11.94 -14.03 -6.02
N VAL A 250 11.44 -13.21 -5.09
CA VAL A 250 10.01 -13.13 -4.76
C VAL A 250 9.22 -12.53 -5.92
N ASP A 251 9.74 -11.50 -6.59
CA ASP A 251 9.06 -10.91 -7.75
C ASP A 251 8.93 -11.91 -8.90
N LEU A 252 9.97 -12.73 -9.11
CA LEU A 252 9.95 -13.84 -10.07
C LEU A 252 8.92 -14.91 -9.69
N LEU A 253 8.84 -15.29 -8.41
CA LEU A 253 7.85 -16.26 -7.92
C LEU A 253 6.42 -15.76 -8.10
N LEU A 254 6.13 -14.53 -7.67
CA LEU A 254 4.80 -13.93 -7.78
C LEU A 254 4.39 -13.76 -9.24
N THR A 255 5.31 -13.31 -10.09
CA THR A 255 5.09 -13.22 -11.53
C THR A 255 4.80 -14.59 -12.13
N SER A 256 5.57 -15.62 -11.77
CA SER A 256 5.35 -16.98 -12.24
C SER A 256 4.00 -17.53 -11.79
N PHE A 257 3.57 -17.27 -10.55
CA PHE A 257 2.25 -17.68 -10.08
C PHE A 257 1.14 -17.06 -10.93
N CYS A 258 1.22 -15.76 -11.19
CA CYS A 258 0.25 -15.06 -12.04
C CYS A 258 0.21 -15.66 -13.45
N GLN A 259 1.37 -15.94 -14.04
CA GLN A 259 1.46 -16.53 -15.38
C GLN A 259 0.91 -17.97 -15.42
N ASN A 260 1.23 -18.79 -14.41
CA ASN A 260 0.75 -20.17 -14.30
C ASN A 260 -0.78 -20.21 -14.13
N LEU A 261 -1.35 -19.27 -13.37
CA LEU A 261 -2.80 -19.14 -13.27
C LEU A 261 -3.43 -18.84 -14.63
N MET A 262 -2.88 -17.89 -15.39
CA MET A 262 -3.43 -17.57 -16.71
C MET A 262 -3.30 -18.76 -17.67
N ALA A 263 -2.16 -19.46 -17.65
CA ALA A 263 -1.94 -20.67 -18.45
C ALA A 263 -2.96 -21.77 -18.09
N ALA A 264 -3.12 -22.08 -16.81
CA ALA A 264 -4.08 -23.08 -16.34
C ALA A 264 -5.53 -22.68 -16.65
N SER A 265 -5.87 -21.39 -16.51
CA SER A 265 -7.20 -20.86 -16.84
C SER A 265 -7.53 -20.86 -18.33
N SER A 266 -6.53 -20.91 -19.21
CA SER A 266 -6.76 -21.07 -20.65
C SER A 266 -7.23 -22.48 -21.02
N VAL A 267 -6.89 -23.48 -20.20
CA VAL A 267 -7.22 -24.89 -20.41
C VAL A 267 -8.47 -25.31 -19.63
N ALA A 268 -8.59 -24.85 -18.38
CA ALA A 268 -9.64 -25.31 -17.48
C ALA A 268 -10.06 -24.24 -16.45
N PRO A 269 -11.34 -24.23 -16.02
CA PRO A 269 -11.80 -23.35 -14.94
C PRO A 269 -11.16 -23.75 -13.59
N PRO A 270 -11.08 -22.83 -12.59
CA PRO A 270 -10.36 -23.04 -11.33
C PRO A 270 -10.67 -24.35 -10.59
N GLU A 271 -11.95 -24.78 -10.57
CA GLU A 271 -12.38 -26.05 -9.97
C GLU A 271 -11.67 -27.28 -10.57
N ARG A 272 -11.26 -27.23 -11.86
CA ARG A 272 -10.67 -28.36 -12.60
C ARG A 272 -9.16 -28.26 -12.83
N GLN A 273 -8.52 -27.22 -12.30
CA GLN A 273 -7.08 -27.01 -12.45
C GLN A 273 -6.22 -27.93 -11.57
N GLY A 274 -6.82 -28.64 -10.62
CA GLY A 274 -6.09 -29.50 -9.68
C GLY A 274 -5.46 -28.72 -8.51
N PRO A 275 -4.52 -29.34 -7.77
CA PRO A 275 -3.97 -28.80 -6.53
C PRO A 275 -2.70 -27.95 -6.72
N TRP A 276 -2.28 -27.66 -7.96
CA TRP A 276 -0.99 -27.02 -8.25
C TRP A 276 -0.77 -25.72 -7.49
N ALA A 277 -1.80 -24.87 -7.38
CA ALA A 277 -1.69 -23.58 -6.73
C ALA A 277 -1.52 -23.71 -5.21
N ALA A 278 -2.20 -24.68 -4.58
CA ALA A 278 -2.00 -25.01 -3.17
C ALA A 278 -0.60 -25.59 -2.92
N LEU A 279 -0.09 -26.44 -3.83
CA LEU A 279 1.29 -26.95 -3.75
C LEU A 279 2.32 -25.83 -3.91
N PHE A 280 2.09 -24.90 -4.84
CA PHE A 280 2.95 -23.75 -5.05
C PHE A 280 2.95 -22.79 -3.85
N VAL A 281 1.79 -22.53 -3.24
CA VAL A 281 1.74 -21.74 -2.01
C VAL A 281 2.49 -22.44 -0.88
N ARG A 282 2.37 -23.76 -0.78
CA ARG A 282 3.10 -24.55 0.23
C ARG A 282 4.63 -24.43 0.08
N THR A 283 5.16 -24.26 -1.13
CA THR A 283 6.61 -24.01 -1.31
C THR A 283 7.02 -22.58 -0.98
N MET A 284 6.08 -21.63 -1.02
CA MET A 284 6.28 -20.27 -0.53
C MET A 284 6.14 -20.18 1.00
N CYS A 285 5.48 -21.16 1.65
CA CYS A 285 5.39 -21.26 3.10
C CYS A 285 6.77 -21.54 3.74
N GLY A 286 6.97 -21.07 4.97
CA GLY A 286 8.25 -21.18 5.69
C GLY A 286 9.08 -19.90 5.59
N ARG A 287 10.39 -20.01 5.33
CA ARG A 287 11.33 -18.86 5.40
C ARG A 287 11.10 -17.80 4.33
N VAL A 288 10.46 -18.15 3.22
CA VAL A 288 10.20 -17.21 2.11
C VAL A 288 8.92 -16.42 2.33
N LEU A 289 8.02 -16.91 3.19
CA LEU A 289 6.72 -16.30 3.43
C LEU A 289 6.81 -14.84 3.94
N PRO A 290 7.69 -14.48 4.90
CA PRO A 290 7.87 -13.08 5.29
C PRO A 290 8.24 -12.17 4.10
N ALA A 291 9.13 -12.64 3.23
CA ALA A 291 9.57 -11.88 2.07
C ALA A 291 8.44 -11.73 1.03
N VAL A 292 7.67 -12.79 0.81
CA VAL A 292 6.46 -12.79 -0.04
C VAL A 292 5.43 -11.80 0.49
N LEU A 293 5.09 -11.86 1.77
CA LEU A 293 4.11 -10.97 2.38
C LEU A 293 4.59 -9.51 2.34
N THR A 294 5.88 -9.26 2.56
CA THR A 294 6.49 -7.92 2.41
C THR A 294 6.35 -7.40 0.99
N ARG A 295 6.60 -8.25 -0.02
CA ARG A 295 6.41 -7.87 -1.43
C ARG A 295 4.94 -7.62 -1.75
N LEU A 296 4.02 -8.42 -1.21
CA LEU A 296 2.58 -8.18 -1.35
C LEU A 296 2.16 -6.85 -0.70
N CYS A 297 2.76 -6.45 0.42
CA CYS A 297 2.57 -5.11 1.00
C CYS A 297 2.97 -4.02 -0.01
N GLN A 298 4.15 -4.13 -0.62
CA GLN A 298 4.62 -3.19 -1.64
C GLN A 298 3.67 -3.12 -2.85
N LEU A 299 3.29 -4.28 -3.39
CA LEU A 299 2.46 -4.39 -4.59
C LEU A 299 1.04 -3.89 -4.36
N LEU A 300 0.36 -4.36 -3.31
CA LEU A 300 -1.06 -4.08 -3.11
C LEU A 300 -1.30 -2.70 -2.50
N ARG A 301 -0.42 -2.24 -1.60
CA ARG A 301 -0.62 -0.96 -0.91
C ARG A 301 -0.07 0.23 -1.69
N HIS A 302 1.09 0.10 -2.33
CA HIS A 302 1.79 1.21 -2.98
C HIS A 302 1.68 1.19 -4.51
N GLN A 303 1.68 0.00 -5.12
CA GLN A 303 1.69 -0.15 -6.59
C GLN A 303 0.34 -0.59 -7.17
N GLY A 304 -0.68 -0.81 -6.32
CA GLY A 304 -1.94 -1.47 -6.68
C GLY A 304 -2.60 -0.93 -7.95
N PRO A 305 -2.84 0.40 -8.05
CA PRO A 305 -3.43 1.00 -9.26
C PRO A 305 -2.65 0.77 -10.56
N SER A 306 -1.34 0.51 -10.47
CA SER A 306 -0.46 0.29 -11.63
C SER A 306 -0.39 -1.18 -12.05
N LEU A 307 -0.96 -2.10 -11.27
CA LEU A 307 -0.95 -3.53 -11.58
C LEU A 307 -1.86 -3.84 -12.78
N SER A 308 -1.36 -4.65 -13.71
CA SER A 308 -2.15 -5.12 -14.85
C SER A 308 -3.19 -6.16 -14.42
N ALA A 309 -4.26 -6.31 -15.21
CA ALA A 309 -5.36 -7.23 -14.87
C ALA A 309 -4.92 -8.68 -14.58
N PRO A 310 -3.98 -9.29 -15.34
CA PRO A 310 -3.44 -10.61 -15.00
C PRO A 310 -2.75 -10.67 -13.64
N HIS A 311 -2.02 -9.62 -13.25
CA HIS A 311 -1.40 -9.55 -11.92
C HIS A 311 -2.46 -9.42 -10.84
N VAL A 312 -3.50 -8.60 -11.03
CA VAL A 312 -4.60 -8.48 -10.06
C VAL A 312 -5.30 -9.82 -9.85
N LEU A 313 -5.63 -10.54 -10.93
CA LEU A 313 -6.22 -11.88 -10.86
C LEU A 313 -5.29 -12.88 -10.16
N GLY A 314 -4.02 -12.91 -10.55
CA GLY A 314 -3.01 -13.81 -9.97
C GLY A 314 -2.82 -13.59 -8.48
N LEU A 315 -2.64 -12.34 -8.05
CA LEU A 315 -2.45 -12.01 -6.64
C LEU A 315 -3.73 -12.22 -5.81
N ALA A 316 -4.91 -12.02 -6.41
CA ALA A 316 -6.18 -12.33 -5.76
C ALA A 316 -6.37 -13.84 -5.54
N ALA A 317 -6.05 -14.66 -6.54
CA ALA A 317 -6.04 -16.12 -6.40
C ALA A 317 -4.99 -16.60 -5.37
N LEU A 318 -3.82 -15.97 -5.35
CA LEU A 318 -2.78 -16.26 -4.36
C LEU A 318 -3.29 -15.97 -2.93
N ALA A 319 -3.99 -14.85 -2.73
CA ALA A 319 -4.60 -14.50 -1.44
C ALA A 319 -5.61 -15.56 -0.98
N VAL A 320 -6.42 -16.09 -1.91
CA VAL A 320 -7.37 -17.19 -1.64
C VAL A 320 -6.64 -18.47 -1.21
N HIS A 321 -5.56 -18.86 -1.89
CA HIS A 321 -4.78 -20.06 -1.54
C HIS A 321 -3.96 -19.91 -0.25
N LEU A 322 -3.52 -18.70 0.08
CA LEU A 322 -2.97 -18.40 1.40
C LEU A 322 -4.04 -18.57 2.49
N GLY A 323 -5.29 -18.19 2.24
CA GLY A 323 -6.39 -18.45 3.16
C GLY A 323 -6.77 -19.92 3.28
N GLU A 324 -6.77 -20.66 2.18
CA GLU A 324 -6.93 -22.13 2.19
C GLU A 324 -5.89 -22.80 3.09
N SER A 325 -4.67 -22.24 3.13
CA SER A 325 -3.56 -22.75 3.94
C SER A 325 -3.50 -22.15 5.36
N ARG A 326 -4.53 -21.42 5.82
CA ARG A 326 -4.52 -20.65 7.08
C ARG A 326 -4.01 -21.43 8.29
N SER A 327 -4.41 -22.70 8.45
CA SER A 327 -4.02 -23.52 9.62
C SER A 327 -2.54 -23.88 9.66
N ALA A 328 -1.85 -23.82 8.53
CA ALA A 328 -0.42 -24.11 8.40
C ALA A 328 0.44 -22.83 8.35
N LEU A 329 -0.17 -21.65 8.36
CA LEU A 329 0.53 -20.37 8.29
C LEU A 329 0.69 -19.75 9.68
N PRO A 330 1.85 -19.16 9.98
CA PRO A 330 2.03 -18.41 11.22
C PRO A 330 1.22 -17.12 11.23
N GLU A 331 0.97 -16.58 12.42
CA GLU A 331 0.33 -15.29 12.58
C GLU A 331 1.27 -14.14 12.19
N VAL A 332 0.68 -13.02 11.77
CA VAL A 332 1.38 -11.81 11.33
C VAL A 332 1.21 -10.70 12.37
N ASP A 333 2.32 -10.17 12.86
CA ASP A 333 2.37 -8.97 13.67
C ASP A 333 2.71 -7.76 12.79
N VAL A 334 1.81 -6.78 12.79
CA VAL A 334 1.85 -5.57 11.94
C VAL A 334 2.45 -4.37 12.70
N GLY A 335 2.81 -4.55 13.97
CA GLY A 335 3.26 -3.50 14.87
C GLY A 335 2.10 -2.70 15.49
N PRO A 336 2.40 -1.79 16.45
CA PRO A 336 1.38 -1.00 17.15
C PRO A 336 0.53 -0.16 16.17
N PRO A 337 -0.81 -0.06 16.36
CA PRO A 337 -1.54 -0.24 17.62
C PRO A 337 -2.30 -1.59 17.74
N ALA A 338 -1.88 -2.64 17.03
CA ALA A 338 -2.57 -3.93 17.12
C ALA A 338 -2.45 -4.53 18.54
N PRO A 339 -3.53 -5.08 19.13
CA PRO A 339 -3.46 -5.80 20.41
C PRO A 339 -2.52 -7.02 20.29
N ASP A 340 -2.05 -7.56 21.42
CA ASP A 340 -1.04 -8.64 21.56
C ASP A 340 -1.28 -9.95 20.75
N ALA A 341 -2.41 -10.05 20.04
CA ALA A 341 -2.80 -11.17 19.18
C ALA A 341 -2.36 -10.92 17.72
N GLY A 342 -1.64 -11.88 17.14
CA GLY A 342 -1.24 -11.79 15.74
C GLY A 342 -2.44 -11.92 14.80
N LEU A 343 -2.32 -11.33 13.62
CA LEU A 343 -3.35 -11.37 12.58
C LEU A 343 -3.15 -12.61 11.70
N PRO A 344 -4.22 -13.36 11.37
CA PRO A 344 -4.09 -14.42 10.37
C PRO A 344 -3.78 -13.81 8.99
N VAL A 345 -2.99 -14.51 8.18
CA VAL A 345 -2.55 -14.00 6.86
C VAL A 345 -3.70 -13.47 5.97
N PRO A 346 -4.89 -14.11 5.90
CA PRO A 346 -6.01 -13.55 5.13
C PRO A 346 -6.46 -12.16 5.60
N ALA A 347 -6.41 -11.89 6.91
CA ALA A 347 -6.79 -10.58 7.46
C ALA A 347 -5.77 -9.48 7.12
N LEU A 348 -4.52 -9.84 6.76
CA LEU A 348 -3.53 -8.87 6.30
C LEU A 348 -4.02 -8.11 5.06
N PHE A 349 -4.70 -8.80 4.13
CA PHE A 349 -5.20 -8.19 2.89
C PHE A 349 -6.22 -7.07 3.17
N ASP A 350 -6.93 -7.12 4.30
CA ASP A 350 -7.80 -6.03 4.74
C ASP A 350 -6.99 -4.76 5.09
N SER A 351 -5.77 -4.91 5.57
CA SER A 351 -4.89 -3.76 5.85
C SER A 351 -4.20 -3.24 4.59
N LEU A 352 -3.98 -4.09 3.59
CA LEU A 352 -3.30 -3.72 2.34
C LEU A 352 -4.21 -2.98 1.34
N LEU A 353 -5.47 -3.40 1.23
CA LEU A 353 -6.43 -2.85 0.28
C LEU A 353 -7.04 -1.54 0.81
N THR A 354 -6.33 -0.44 0.68
CA THR A 354 -6.81 0.87 1.15
C THR A 354 -7.81 1.50 0.16
N CYS A 355 -8.75 2.29 0.69
CA CYS A 355 -9.73 3.04 -0.10
C CYS A 355 -9.56 4.56 0.10
N ARG A 356 -8.30 5.04 0.05
CA ARG A 356 -7.93 6.43 0.36
C ARG A 356 -8.06 7.38 -0.83
N THR A 357 -7.71 6.91 -2.02
CA THR A 357 -7.75 7.64 -3.29
C THR A 357 -8.73 6.97 -4.25
N ARG A 358 -9.17 7.70 -5.29
CA ARG A 358 -10.05 7.17 -6.34
C ARG A 358 -9.47 5.89 -6.95
N ASP A 359 -8.18 5.91 -7.25
CA ASP A 359 -7.52 4.78 -7.91
C ASP A 359 -7.35 3.59 -6.96
N SER A 360 -7.03 3.83 -5.68
CA SER A 360 -6.99 2.77 -4.66
C SER A 360 -8.36 2.14 -4.43
N LEU A 361 -9.44 2.93 -4.52
CA LEU A 361 -10.81 2.46 -4.38
C LEU A 361 -11.21 1.54 -5.54
N PHE A 362 -10.90 1.94 -6.79
CA PHE A 362 -11.14 1.09 -7.95
C PHE A 362 -10.27 -0.17 -7.92
N PHE A 363 -9.01 -0.05 -7.51
CA PHE A 363 -8.12 -1.19 -7.33
C PHE A 363 -8.67 -2.17 -6.28
N CYS A 364 -9.10 -1.67 -5.12
CA CYS A 364 -9.71 -2.48 -4.07
C CYS A 364 -10.93 -3.24 -4.60
N LEU A 365 -11.82 -2.56 -5.34
CA LEU A 365 -12.99 -3.21 -5.92
C LEU A 365 -12.60 -4.30 -6.94
N LYS A 366 -11.64 -4.01 -7.83
CA LYS A 366 -11.13 -4.99 -8.81
C LYS A 366 -10.53 -6.22 -8.12
N PHE A 367 -9.70 -6.00 -7.10
CA PHE A 367 -9.06 -7.07 -6.35
C PHE A 367 -10.09 -7.91 -5.59
N CYS A 368 -11.02 -7.27 -4.87
CA CYS A 368 -12.11 -7.96 -4.17
C CYS A 368 -12.96 -8.79 -5.13
N THR A 369 -13.34 -8.22 -6.29
CA THR A 369 -14.11 -8.92 -7.33
C THR A 369 -13.36 -10.17 -7.80
N ALA A 370 -12.07 -10.02 -8.12
CA ALA A 370 -11.22 -11.13 -8.56
C ALA A 370 -11.13 -12.24 -7.50
N ALA A 371 -10.87 -11.89 -6.23
CA ALA A 371 -10.70 -12.84 -5.14
C ALA A 371 -11.99 -13.62 -4.86
N ILE A 372 -13.12 -12.92 -4.76
CA ILE A 372 -14.42 -13.54 -4.49
C ILE A 372 -14.86 -14.41 -5.67
N SER A 373 -14.76 -13.90 -6.91
CA SER A 373 -15.10 -14.70 -8.10
C SER A 373 -14.23 -15.94 -8.23
N TYR A 374 -12.92 -15.83 -7.99
CA TYR A 374 -12.02 -16.98 -8.01
C TYR A 374 -12.38 -18.01 -6.92
N SER A 375 -12.63 -17.56 -5.69
CA SER A 375 -13.02 -18.43 -4.57
C SER A 375 -14.32 -19.20 -4.87
N LEU A 376 -15.35 -18.50 -5.34
CA LEU A 376 -16.64 -19.11 -5.73
C LEU A 376 -16.49 -20.12 -6.87
N CYS A 377 -15.62 -19.84 -7.84
CA CYS A 377 -15.34 -20.78 -8.93
C CYS A 377 -14.48 -21.97 -8.47
N LYS A 378 -13.50 -21.76 -7.58
CA LYS A 378 -12.56 -22.82 -7.15
C LYS A 378 -13.22 -23.81 -6.20
N PHE A 379 -14.05 -23.31 -5.28
CA PHE A 379 -14.67 -24.09 -4.21
C PHE A 379 -16.18 -24.28 -4.43
N SER A 380 -16.62 -24.27 -5.70
CA SER A 380 -18.02 -24.39 -6.12
C SER A 380 -18.74 -25.61 -5.53
N SER A 381 -18.00 -26.69 -5.28
CA SER A 381 -18.50 -27.96 -4.74
C SER A 381 -18.26 -28.15 -3.23
N GLN A 382 -17.63 -27.21 -2.54
CA GLN A 382 -17.26 -27.33 -1.13
C GLN A 382 -18.28 -26.64 -0.21
N SER A 383 -18.17 -26.88 1.11
CA SER A 383 -19.04 -26.26 2.11
C SER A 383 -18.81 -24.75 2.18
N ARG A 384 -19.85 -24.00 2.59
CA ARG A 384 -19.78 -22.54 2.78
C ARG A 384 -18.71 -22.14 3.80
N ASP A 385 -18.53 -22.94 4.85
CA ASP A 385 -17.47 -22.74 5.86
C ASP A 385 -16.07 -22.71 5.23
N THR A 386 -15.86 -23.45 4.13
CA THR A 386 -14.57 -23.46 3.41
C THR A 386 -14.38 -22.17 2.60
N LEU A 387 -15.45 -21.63 2.00
CA LEU A 387 -15.42 -20.31 1.34
C LEU A 387 -15.12 -19.18 2.33
N CYS A 388 -15.74 -19.22 3.52
CA CYS A 388 -15.57 -18.21 4.57
C CYS A 388 -14.22 -18.27 5.27
N SER A 389 -13.55 -19.44 5.25
CA SER A 389 -12.21 -19.58 5.82
C SER A 389 -11.08 -19.15 4.87
N CYS A 390 -11.30 -19.20 3.55
CA CYS A 390 -10.31 -18.81 2.54
C CYS A 390 -10.20 -17.30 2.32
N LEU A 391 -11.23 -16.53 2.66
CA LEU A 391 -11.26 -15.07 2.50
C LEU A 391 -11.47 -14.40 3.85
N SER A 392 -10.86 -13.23 4.06
CA SER A 392 -11.19 -12.42 5.23
C SER A 392 -12.62 -11.87 5.11
N PRO A 393 -13.40 -11.84 6.21
CA PRO A 393 -14.68 -11.15 6.22
C PRO A 393 -14.56 -9.67 5.85
N GLY A 394 -13.43 -9.03 6.18
CA GLY A 394 -13.16 -7.63 5.83
C GLY A 394 -13.11 -7.38 4.31
N LEU A 395 -12.61 -8.33 3.52
CA LEU A 395 -12.54 -8.21 2.06
C LEU A 395 -13.95 -8.24 1.45
N ILE A 396 -14.83 -9.10 1.95
CA ILE A 396 -16.22 -9.19 1.49
C ILE A 396 -17.00 -7.93 1.90
N LYS A 397 -16.82 -7.47 3.15
CA LYS A 397 -17.44 -6.22 3.64
C LYS A 397 -17.00 -5.01 2.82
N LYS A 398 -15.72 -4.93 2.45
CA LYS A 398 -15.20 -3.90 1.54
C LYS A 398 -15.84 -3.97 0.16
N PHE A 399 -15.95 -5.17 -0.41
CA PHE A 399 -16.65 -5.34 -1.68
C PHE A 399 -18.08 -4.82 -1.62
N GLN A 400 -18.86 -5.24 -0.61
CA GLN A 400 -20.25 -4.76 -0.42
C GLN A 400 -20.31 -3.25 -0.31
N PHE A 401 -19.46 -2.65 0.54
CA PHE A 401 -19.40 -1.20 0.72
C PHE A 401 -19.10 -0.49 -0.60
N LEU A 402 -18.11 -0.97 -1.35
CA LEU A 402 -17.72 -0.38 -2.64
C LEU A 402 -18.80 -0.56 -3.70
N MET A 403 -19.50 -1.69 -3.71
CA MET A 403 -20.63 -1.92 -4.61
C MET A 403 -21.75 -0.91 -4.35
N PHE A 404 -22.20 -0.78 -3.10
CA PHE A 404 -23.21 0.20 -2.73
C PHE A 404 -22.76 1.63 -2.98
N ARG A 405 -21.47 1.94 -2.82
CA ARG A 405 -20.97 3.29 -3.02
C ARG A 405 -20.84 3.68 -4.49
N LEU A 406 -20.32 2.78 -5.32
CA LEU A 406 -19.95 3.09 -6.70
C LEU A 406 -21.07 2.83 -7.72
N PHE A 407 -21.96 1.88 -7.47
CA PHE A 407 -22.99 1.49 -8.42
C PHE A 407 -24.39 1.78 -7.86
N SER A 408 -25.18 2.52 -8.62
CA SER A 408 -26.60 2.76 -8.33
C SER A 408 -27.42 1.48 -8.43
N GLU A 409 -27.06 0.61 -9.37
CA GLU A 409 -27.68 -0.67 -9.68
C GLU A 409 -27.61 -1.61 -8.48
N ALA A 410 -26.56 -1.49 -7.67
CA ALA A 410 -26.41 -2.29 -6.46
C ALA A 410 -27.39 -1.92 -5.35
N ARG A 411 -28.01 -0.73 -5.41
CA ARG A 411 -28.96 -0.20 -4.41
C ARG A 411 -30.42 -0.50 -4.74
N GLN A 412 -30.71 -0.96 -5.96
CA GLN A 412 -32.06 -1.31 -6.36
C GLN A 412 -32.42 -2.72 -5.84
N PRO A 413 -33.69 -2.97 -5.46
CA PRO A 413 -34.16 -4.33 -5.21
C PRO A 413 -34.02 -5.15 -6.51
N LEU A 414 -33.44 -6.35 -6.42
CA LEU A 414 -33.26 -7.19 -7.60
C LEU A 414 -34.62 -7.72 -8.07
N SER A 415 -34.88 -7.58 -9.38
CA SER A 415 -35.89 -8.38 -10.09
C SER A 415 -35.44 -9.84 -10.12
N GLU A 416 -36.35 -10.80 -9.95
CA GLU A 416 -36.06 -12.24 -9.88
C GLU A 416 -35.56 -12.87 -11.20
N GLU A 417 -35.48 -12.13 -12.31
CA GLU A 417 -35.44 -12.75 -13.65
C GLU A 417 -34.09 -12.93 -14.36
N ASP A 418 -32.94 -12.44 -13.88
CA ASP A 418 -31.65 -12.60 -14.60
C ASP A 418 -30.63 -13.48 -13.85
N VAL A 419 -30.83 -14.79 -13.92
CA VAL A 419 -29.92 -15.81 -13.35
C VAL A 419 -28.95 -16.29 -14.42
N ALA A 420 -27.90 -15.50 -14.69
CA ALA A 420 -26.75 -15.99 -15.45
C ALA A 420 -25.71 -16.64 -14.51
N SER A 421 -25.24 -17.84 -14.87
CA SER A 421 -24.12 -18.49 -14.20
C SER A 421 -22.84 -17.64 -14.32
N LEU A 422 -22.02 -17.58 -13.26
CA LEU A 422 -20.69 -16.99 -13.33
C LEU A 422 -19.84 -17.82 -14.31
N SER A 423 -19.74 -17.37 -15.56
CA SER A 423 -18.75 -17.89 -16.49
C SER A 423 -17.40 -17.36 -16.04
N TRP A 424 -16.55 -18.22 -15.48
CA TRP A 424 -15.13 -17.88 -15.29
C TRP A 424 -14.56 -17.54 -16.65
N ARG A 425 -14.40 -16.24 -16.91
CA ARG A 425 -13.71 -15.71 -18.07
C ARG A 425 -12.42 -15.09 -17.57
N PRO A 426 -11.26 -15.46 -18.11
CA PRO A 426 -10.03 -14.72 -17.84
C PRO A 426 -10.28 -13.24 -18.16
N LEU A 427 -10.28 -12.37 -17.14
CA LEU A 427 -10.48 -10.92 -17.32
C LEU A 427 -9.22 -10.32 -17.98
N HIS A 428 -9.03 -10.63 -19.26
CA HIS A 428 -7.95 -10.11 -20.11
C HIS A 428 -8.36 -8.89 -20.94
N LEU A 429 -9.61 -8.42 -20.82
CA LEU A 429 -10.14 -7.32 -21.63
C LEU A 429 -10.17 -5.97 -20.88
N PRO A 430 -10.33 -4.84 -21.61
CA PRO A 430 -10.08 -3.48 -21.12
C PRO A 430 -10.90 -3.07 -19.89
N SER A 431 -10.60 -1.86 -19.40
CA SER A 431 -11.23 -1.14 -18.28
C SER A 431 -12.77 -1.16 -18.17
N ALA A 432 -13.52 -1.62 -19.16
CA ALA A 432 -14.99 -1.72 -19.13
C ALA A 432 -15.52 -3.07 -18.59
N ASP A 433 -14.68 -4.11 -18.48
CA ASP A 433 -15.16 -5.47 -18.18
C ASP A 433 -15.21 -5.78 -16.68
N TRP A 434 -14.38 -5.12 -15.86
CA TRP A 434 -14.38 -5.36 -14.42
C TRP A 434 -15.62 -4.81 -13.71
N GLN A 435 -16.23 -3.72 -14.21
CA GLN A 435 -17.48 -3.19 -13.66
C GLN A 435 -18.63 -4.18 -13.87
N ARG A 436 -18.71 -4.75 -15.07
CA ARG A 436 -19.67 -5.82 -15.38
C ARG A 436 -19.40 -7.05 -14.54
N ALA A 437 -18.15 -7.48 -14.39
CA ALA A 437 -17.80 -8.60 -13.52
C ALA A 437 -18.22 -8.37 -12.05
N ALA A 438 -18.02 -7.16 -11.53
CA ALA A 438 -18.42 -6.80 -10.18
C ALA A 438 -19.95 -6.81 -10.01
N LEU A 439 -20.69 -6.28 -10.99
CA LEU A 439 -22.17 -6.32 -11.00
C LEU A 439 -22.69 -7.76 -11.16
N SER A 440 -22.11 -8.56 -12.05
CA SER A 440 -22.44 -9.98 -12.21
C SER A 440 -22.18 -10.78 -10.92
N LEU A 441 -21.08 -10.50 -10.22
CA LEU A 441 -20.82 -11.08 -8.92
C LEU A 441 -21.85 -10.61 -7.87
N TRP A 442 -22.22 -9.34 -7.88
CA TRP A 442 -23.21 -8.77 -6.96
C TRP A 442 -24.58 -9.44 -7.09
N ILE A 443 -25.01 -9.78 -8.30
CA ILE A 443 -26.29 -10.48 -8.54
C ILE A 443 -26.17 -12.01 -8.37
N HIS A 444 -24.96 -12.55 -8.23
CA HIS A 444 -24.74 -13.99 -8.19
C HIS A 444 -25.36 -14.65 -6.96
N ARG A 445 -26.13 -15.73 -7.18
CA ARG A 445 -26.89 -16.42 -6.12
C ARG A 445 -26.02 -16.91 -4.96
N THR A 446 -24.93 -17.62 -5.25
CA THR A 446 -24.05 -18.16 -4.18
C THR A 446 -23.42 -17.03 -3.36
N PHE A 447 -23.12 -15.90 -4.00
CA PHE A 447 -22.61 -14.73 -3.30
C PHE A 447 -23.70 -14.10 -2.42
N ARG A 448 -24.93 -13.96 -2.92
CA ARG A 448 -26.07 -13.47 -2.13
C ARG A 448 -26.39 -14.33 -0.93
N GLU A 449 -26.26 -15.64 -1.06
CA GLU A 449 -26.42 -16.58 0.04
C GLU A 449 -25.30 -16.41 1.07
N LEU A 450 -24.04 -16.19 0.64
CA LEU A 450 -22.90 -15.88 1.51
C LEU A 450 -23.14 -14.60 2.35
N LEU A 451 -23.80 -13.59 1.78
CA LEU A 451 -24.08 -12.33 2.49
C LEU A 451 -25.10 -12.44 3.63
N LYS A 452 -25.79 -13.59 3.75
CA LYS A 452 -26.75 -13.84 4.83
C LYS A 452 -26.09 -14.28 6.13
N GLU A 453 -24.79 -14.59 6.10
CA GLU A 453 -24.02 -14.94 7.30
C GLU A 453 -23.68 -13.69 8.14
N GLU A 454 -23.84 -13.78 9.46
CA GLU A 454 -23.68 -12.63 10.37
C GLU A 454 -22.27 -12.03 10.34
N ASP A 455 -21.24 -12.87 10.20
CA ASP A 455 -19.84 -12.44 10.17
C ASP A 455 -19.48 -11.61 8.93
N VAL A 456 -20.27 -11.75 7.86
CA VAL A 456 -20.05 -11.12 6.55
C VAL A 456 -20.96 -9.90 6.34
N HIS A 457 -21.98 -9.72 7.17
CA HIS A 457 -22.92 -8.61 7.07
C HIS A 457 -22.28 -7.26 7.47
N VAL A 458 -22.54 -6.21 6.69
CA VAL A 458 -22.12 -4.83 7.02
C VAL A 458 -23.24 -4.16 7.83
N GLY A 459 -23.05 -4.06 9.15
CA GLY A 459 -23.86 -3.21 10.03
C GLY A 459 -23.25 -1.81 10.22
N ASP A 460 -24.00 -0.89 10.83
CA ASP A 460 -23.63 0.53 11.01
C ASP A 460 -22.24 0.77 11.64
N ARG A 461 -21.79 -0.09 12.57
CA ARG A 461 -20.45 0.01 13.17
C ARG A 461 -19.31 -0.37 12.22
N SER A 462 -19.55 -1.34 11.34
CA SER A 462 -18.58 -1.81 10.33
C SER A 462 -18.25 -0.73 9.31
N PHE A 463 -19.20 0.18 9.02
CA PHE A 463 -18.98 1.32 8.12
C PHE A 463 -17.86 2.26 8.60
N SER A 464 -17.74 2.49 9.90
CA SER A 464 -16.71 3.41 10.44
C SER A 464 -15.29 2.81 10.41
N CYS A 465 -15.15 1.49 10.59
CA CYS A 465 -13.87 0.79 10.52
C CYS A 465 -13.36 0.61 9.07
N ILE A 466 -14.26 0.41 8.11
CA ILE A 466 -13.91 0.34 6.67
C ILE A 466 -13.46 1.72 6.14
N MET A 467 -13.87 2.80 6.81
CA MET A 467 -13.69 4.18 6.38
C MET A 467 -13.24 5.11 7.53
N PRO A 468 -11.96 5.11 7.92
CA PRO A 468 -11.42 6.24 8.65
C PRO A 468 -11.29 7.41 7.66
N ARG A 469 -12.38 8.18 7.51
CA ARG A 469 -12.53 9.47 6.81
C ARG A 469 -11.96 9.56 5.38
N LEU A 470 -12.83 9.60 4.36
CA LEU A 470 -12.42 10.17 3.07
C LEU A 470 -12.28 11.69 3.19
N GLU A 471 -11.16 12.22 2.72
CA GLU A 471 -11.08 13.61 2.31
C GLU A 471 -12.12 13.88 1.20
N SER A 472 -12.90 14.96 1.35
CA SER A 472 -13.99 15.36 0.46
C SER A 472 -13.61 15.43 -1.04
N ARG A 473 -12.32 15.56 -1.36
CA ARG A 473 -11.79 15.60 -2.74
C ARG A 473 -11.77 14.25 -3.46
N VAL A 474 -12.02 13.14 -2.76
CA VAL A 474 -11.98 11.77 -3.32
C VAL A 474 -13.39 11.25 -3.68
N CYS A 475 -14.42 12.09 -3.55
CA CYS A 475 -15.78 11.71 -3.91
C CYS A 475 -15.93 11.55 -5.44
N VAL A 476 -16.11 10.31 -5.90
CA VAL A 476 -16.41 9.99 -7.32
C VAL A 476 -17.86 10.35 -7.69
N CYS A 477 -18.73 10.55 -6.69
CA CYS A 477 -20.06 11.08 -6.90
C CYS A 477 -19.96 12.58 -7.17
N SER A 478 -20.18 12.99 -8.42
CA SER A 478 -20.40 14.40 -8.75
C SER A 478 -21.49 14.96 -7.86
N SER A 479 -21.17 16.00 -7.09
CA SER A 479 -22.19 16.79 -6.38
C SER A 479 -23.02 17.48 -7.46
N GLY A 480 -24.16 16.87 -7.80
CA GLY A 480 -25.09 17.41 -8.77
C GLY A 480 -25.55 18.78 -8.29
N LYS A 481 -25.10 19.84 -8.97
CA LYS A 481 -25.82 21.10 -8.94
C LYS A 481 -27.16 20.84 -9.60
N ASN A 482 -28.21 20.72 -8.79
CA ASN A 482 -29.58 20.95 -9.26
C ASN A 482 -29.64 22.38 -9.78
N SER A 483 -29.48 22.56 -11.09
CA SER A 483 -30.02 23.74 -11.77
C SER A 483 -31.53 23.54 -11.85
N SER A 484 -32.22 24.27 -10.97
CA SER A 484 -33.66 24.48 -11.01
C SER A 484 -34.09 25.07 -12.35
N THR A 485 -35.05 24.41 -12.99
CA THR A 485 -36.11 25.04 -13.77
C THR A 485 -37.42 24.51 -13.25
#